data_AF-A0A2V8N1N5-F1
#
_entry.id   AF-A0A2V8N1N5-F1
#
_cell.length_a   1.000
_cell.length_b   1.000
_cell.length_c   1.000
_cell.angle_alpha   90.00
_cell.angle_beta   90.00
_cell.angle_gamma   90.00
#
_symmetry.space_group_name_H-M   'P 1'
#
loop_
_entity.id
_entity.type
_entity.pdbx_description
1 polymer ?
#
loop_
_entity_poly.entity_id
_entity_poly.type
_entity_poly.pdbx_seq_one_letter_code
_entity_poly.pdbx_strand_id
1 'polypeptide(L)'
;MSRLRIGLIVGTLLFASAVPALAQQGTAEIAGRVTDEQGAVLPGVAIVVTNEETGIFREVTTSEEGTYLASQLVPGRYGVVAKLLGFRTMERGGLILPVGTTLTINLTLAVGAVEETITVVGESPLIDTTSARVGGNIGAEELAETPATHRNYFAIVSQLPGVVFTPSNQMGNDTIVAAGQTSQNNNVSVDGGYNADDALGTSAGAQVRTPLEAIQEFQVMTSMYDAEFGRASGAIINAVTKAGTNQFKGVVFGSFVSNRLTAKDFLVKQNNLEKPTTTQRDWGGVIGGPIVRNKAHFFFSLERQVDNPNRTGIFP
;
A
#
# COMPACT_ATOMS: atom_id res chain seq x y z
N MET A 1 42.92 -2.37 -7.73
CA MET A 1 42.32 -3.18 -6.63
C MET A 1 41.87 -2.36 -5.41
N SER A 2 42.37 -1.13 -5.17
CA SER A 2 42.02 -0.33 -3.98
C SER A 2 40.60 0.27 -4.02
N ARG A 3 40.14 0.77 -5.17
CA ARG A 3 38.82 1.44 -5.30
C ARG A 3 37.63 0.49 -5.09
N LEU A 4 37.73 -0.76 -5.56
CA LEU A 4 36.67 -1.76 -5.38
C LEU A 4 36.55 -2.20 -3.91
N ARG A 5 37.68 -2.32 -3.21
CA ARG A 5 37.71 -2.65 -1.77
C ARG A 5 37.17 -1.51 -0.92
N ILE A 6 37.50 -0.26 -1.26
CA ILE A 6 36.95 0.93 -0.60
C ILE A 6 35.44 1.02 -0.84
N GLY A 7 34.97 0.77 -2.07
CA GLY A 7 33.54 0.74 -2.39
C GLY A 7 32.78 -0.35 -1.62
N LEU A 8 33.38 -1.54 -1.47
CA LEU A 8 32.80 -2.63 -0.69
C LEU A 8 32.71 -2.26 0.80
N ILE A 9 33.79 -1.72 1.39
CA ILE A 9 33.85 -1.32 2.80
C ILE A 9 32.86 -0.19 3.10
N VAL A 10 32.77 0.81 2.22
CA VAL A 10 31.79 1.91 2.35
C VAL A 10 30.36 1.38 2.23
N GLY A 11 30.09 0.47 1.29
CA GLY A 11 28.79 -0.19 1.16
C GLY A 11 28.41 -1.02 2.39
N THR A 12 29.36 -1.75 2.98
CA THR A 12 29.13 -2.52 4.21
C THR A 12 28.92 -1.63 5.42
N LEU A 13 29.65 -0.50 5.54
CA LEU A 13 29.45 0.46 6.63
C LEU A 13 28.09 1.15 6.53
N LEU A 14 27.64 1.51 5.32
CA LEU A 14 26.32 2.10 5.07
C LEU A 14 25.17 1.15 5.43
N PHE A 15 25.32 -0.14 5.11
CA PHE A 15 24.36 -1.18 5.52
C PHE A 15 24.37 -1.43 7.03
N ALA A 16 25.52 -1.29 7.69
CA ALA A 16 25.65 -1.51 9.14
C ALA A 16 25.13 -0.32 9.99
N SER A 17 25.02 0.87 9.43
CA SER A 17 24.52 2.08 10.12
C SER A 17 23.01 2.31 9.99
N ALA A 18 22.28 1.40 9.36
CA ALA A 18 20.82 1.48 9.27
C ALA A 18 20.19 1.18 10.65
N VAL A 19 19.99 2.22 11.46
CA VAL A 19 19.14 2.14 12.65
C VAL A 19 17.72 1.80 12.17
N PRO A 20 17.03 0.80 12.75
CA PRO A 20 15.63 0.53 12.39
C PRO A 20 14.79 1.74 12.78
N ALA A 21 14.38 2.53 11.80
CA ALA A 21 13.42 3.60 11.99
C ALA A 21 12.06 2.95 12.31
N LEU A 22 11.66 2.96 13.58
CA LEU A 22 10.37 2.45 14.07
C LEU A 22 9.20 3.39 13.75
N ALA A 23 9.27 4.13 12.65
CA ALA A 23 8.26 5.09 12.23
C ALA A 23 7.74 4.76 10.83
N GLN A 24 7.49 3.47 10.54
CA GLN A 24 6.71 3.10 9.36
C GLN A 24 5.23 3.41 9.64
N GLN A 25 4.76 4.55 9.12
CA GLN A 25 3.33 4.74 8.88
C GLN A 25 2.89 3.81 7.74
N GLY A 26 1.63 3.39 7.70
CA GLY A 26 1.15 2.40 6.72
C GLY A 26 1.13 0.95 7.23
N THR A 27 0.97 0.75 8.52
CA THR A 27 0.67 -0.56 9.11
C THR A 27 -0.83 -0.78 9.25
N ALA A 28 -1.21 -1.98 9.65
CA ALA A 28 -2.56 -2.37 9.99
C ALA A 28 -2.56 -3.16 11.32
N GLU A 29 -3.74 -3.43 11.86
CA GLU A 29 -3.87 -4.06 13.16
C GLU A 29 -4.92 -5.19 13.14
N ILE A 30 -4.69 -6.22 13.95
CA ILE A 30 -5.71 -7.22 14.26
C ILE A 30 -6.02 -7.12 15.74
N ALA A 31 -7.26 -6.83 16.07
CA ALA A 31 -7.77 -6.78 17.43
C ALA A 31 -8.88 -7.81 17.62
N GLY A 32 -9.23 -8.12 18.85
CA GLY A 32 -10.36 -9.02 19.08
C GLY A 32 -10.54 -9.40 20.54
N ARG A 33 -11.53 -10.26 20.75
CA ARG A 33 -11.81 -10.88 22.04
C ARG A 33 -11.89 -12.38 21.92
N VAL A 34 -11.40 -13.07 22.94
CA VAL A 34 -11.45 -14.53 23.03
C VAL A 34 -12.42 -14.96 24.12
N THR A 35 -13.34 -15.85 23.77
CA THR A 35 -14.33 -16.43 24.70
C THR A 35 -14.36 -17.94 24.61
N ASP A 36 -14.99 -18.60 25.58
CA ASP A 36 -15.38 -20.01 25.47
C ASP A 36 -16.75 -20.18 24.78
N GLU A 37 -17.21 -21.42 24.61
CA GLU A 37 -18.52 -21.75 24.03
C GLU A 37 -19.70 -21.30 24.90
N GLN A 38 -19.47 -21.05 26.19
CA GLN A 38 -20.44 -20.54 27.15
C GLN A 38 -20.49 -19.00 27.17
N GLY A 39 -19.59 -18.33 26.44
CA GLY A 39 -19.48 -16.88 26.36
C GLY A 39 -18.64 -16.24 27.48
N ALA A 40 -17.96 -17.02 28.31
CA ALA A 40 -17.02 -16.49 29.30
C ALA A 40 -15.73 -16.04 28.63
N VAL A 41 -15.12 -14.98 29.17
CA VAL A 41 -13.90 -14.39 28.61
C VAL A 41 -12.67 -15.21 29.00
N LEU A 42 -11.71 -15.33 28.09
CA LEU A 42 -10.52 -16.14 28.30
C LEU A 42 -9.27 -15.25 28.37
N PRO A 43 -8.75 -14.97 29.58
CA PRO A 43 -7.46 -14.30 29.76
C PRO A 43 -6.28 -15.26 29.58
N GLY A 44 -5.12 -14.73 29.22
CA GLY A 44 -3.88 -15.53 29.11
C GLY A 44 -3.80 -16.42 27.86
N VAL A 45 -4.68 -16.26 26.89
CA VAL A 45 -4.64 -16.98 25.60
C VAL A 45 -3.47 -16.44 24.79
N ALA A 46 -2.59 -17.34 24.33
CA ALA A 46 -1.52 -16.99 23.40
C ALA A 46 -2.08 -16.90 21.98
N ILE A 47 -1.97 -15.71 21.37
CA ILE A 47 -2.42 -15.41 20.01
C ILE A 47 -1.21 -15.21 19.12
N VAL A 48 -1.07 -16.05 18.10
CA VAL A 48 -0.01 -15.96 17.10
C VAL A 48 -0.62 -15.52 15.78
N VAL A 49 -0.28 -14.30 15.36
CA VAL A 49 -0.70 -13.72 14.08
C VAL A 49 0.44 -13.88 13.09
N THR A 50 0.23 -14.63 12.01
CA THR A 50 1.28 -14.96 11.03
C THR A 50 0.91 -14.46 9.65
N ASN A 51 1.81 -13.73 9.00
CA ASN A 51 1.69 -13.36 7.59
C ASN A 51 1.91 -14.62 6.73
N GLU A 52 0.90 -15.00 5.94
CA GLU A 52 0.92 -16.27 5.18
C GLU A 52 1.91 -16.24 4.01
N GLU A 53 2.26 -15.05 3.50
CA GLU A 53 3.18 -14.91 2.37
C GLU A 53 4.65 -14.85 2.81
N THR A 54 4.92 -14.23 3.96
CA THR A 54 6.29 -14.00 4.46
C THR A 54 6.67 -14.94 5.60
N GLY A 55 5.72 -15.55 6.30
CA GLY A 55 5.95 -16.37 7.49
C GLY A 55 6.37 -15.57 8.74
N ILE A 56 6.42 -14.24 8.66
CA ILE A 56 6.69 -13.37 9.81
C ILE A 56 5.47 -13.40 10.73
N PHE A 57 5.70 -13.54 12.03
CA PHE A 57 4.64 -13.64 13.02
C PHE A 57 4.79 -12.61 14.14
N ARG A 58 3.66 -12.30 14.78
CA ARG A 58 3.57 -11.52 16.01
C ARG A 58 2.77 -12.32 17.03
N GLU A 59 3.33 -12.44 18.23
CA GLU A 59 2.67 -13.11 19.34
C GLU A 59 2.20 -12.08 20.37
N VAL A 60 0.96 -12.21 20.81
CA VAL A 60 0.34 -11.38 21.84
C VAL A 60 -0.49 -12.26 22.77
N THR A 61 -0.71 -11.80 24.00
CA THR A 61 -1.51 -12.53 25.00
C THR A 61 -2.78 -11.75 25.32
N THR A 62 -3.90 -12.44 25.54
CA THR A 62 -5.15 -11.77 25.93
C THR A 62 -5.08 -11.16 27.33
N SER A 63 -5.72 -10.00 27.51
CA SER A 63 -5.87 -9.30 28.80
C SER A 63 -6.85 -10.03 29.74
N GLU A 64 -7.03 -9.48 30.95
CA GLU A 64 -8.03 -9.98 31.92
C GLU A 64 -9.47 -9.95 31.38
N GLU A 65 -9.79 -9.01 30.48
CA GLU A 65 -11.08 -8.92 29.81
C GLU A 65 -11.21 -9.86 28.59
N GLY A 66 -10.16 -10.63 28.29
CA GLY A 66 -10.05 -11.54 27.15
C GLY A 66 -9.77 -10.85 25.82
N THR A 67 -9.36 -9.57 25.82
CA THR A 67 -9.08 -8.81 24.59
C THR A 67 -7.63 -8.92 24.18
N TYR A 68 -7.34 -8.78 22.88
CA TYR A 68 -5.97 -8.75 22.35
C TYR A 68 -5.84 -7.69 21.25
N LEU A 69 -4.60 -7.23 21.04
CA LEU A 69 -4.24 -6.30 19.99
C LEU A 69 -2.86 -6.65 19.42
N ALA A 70 -2.82 -7.07 18.16
CA ALA A 70 -1.62 -7.22 17.36
C ALA A 70 -1.48 -6.01 16.43
N SER A 71 -0.68 -5.03 16.83
CA SER A 71 -0.44 -3.79 16.07
C SER A 71 0.78 -3.88 15.17
N GLN A 72 0.98 -2.85 14.34
CA GLN A 72 2.13 -2.69 13.43
C GLN A 72 2.34 -3.91 12.51
N LEU A 73 1.26 -4.44 11.95
CA LEU A 73 1.32 -5.51 10.96
C LEU A 73 1.46 -4.89 9.57
N VAL A 74 2.32 -5.48 8.74
CA VAL A 74 2.43 -5.07 7.33
C VAL A 74 1.16 -5.52 6.61
N PRO A 75 0.55 -4.69 5.75
CA PRO A 75 -0.66 -5.11 5.05
C PRO A 75 -0.44 -6.38 4.22
N GLY A 76 -1.45 -7.25 4.16
CA GLY A 76 -1.32 -8.55 3.47
C GLY A 76 -2.28 -9.62 3.99
N ARG A 77 -1.98 -10.88 3.69
CA ARG A 77 -2.78 -12.03 4.11
C ARG A 77 -2.23 -12.67 5.39
N TYR A 78 -3.11 -12.90 6.36
CA TYR A 78 -2.78 -13.38 7.68
C TYR A 78 -3.60 -14.60 8.11
N GLY A 79 -2.95 -15.44 8.93
CA GLY A 79 -3.60 -16.43 9.77
C GLY A 79 -3.42 -16.09 11.25
N VAL A 80 -4.42 -16.43 12.06
CA VAL A 80 -4.43 -16.25 13.51
C VAL A 80 -4.61 -17.61 14.17
N VAL A 81 -3.75 -17.90 15.15
CA VAL A 81 -3.80 -19.12 15.95
C VAL A 81 -3.95 -18.75 17.42
N ALA A 82 -4.97 -19.29 18.09
CA ALA A 82 -5.21 -19.09 19.51
C ALA A 82 -4.97 -20.37 20.30
N LYS A 83 -4.18 -20.28 21.37
CA LYS A 83 -3.79 -21.41 22.22
C LYS A 83 -3.96 -21.07 23.70
N LEU A 84 -4.64 -21.96 24.42
CA LEU A 84 -4.77 -21.91 25.88
C LEU A 84 -4.78 -23.34 26.43
N LEU A 85 -4.08 -23.59 27.54
CA LEU A 85 -4.04 -24.90 28.16
C LEU A 85 -5.45 -25.34 28.61
N GLY A 86 -5.84 -26.57 28.29
CA GLY A 86 -7.18 -27.11 28.58
C GLY A 86 -8.25 -26.76 27.54
N PHE A 87 -7.87 -26.02 26.50
CA PHE A 87 -8.72 -25.71 25.36
C PHE A 87 -8.12 -26.28 24.07
N ARG A 88 -8.98 -26.50 23.08
CA ARG A 88 -8.61 -26.88 21.71
C ARG A 88 -7.92 -25.72 21.01
N THR A 89 -6.94 -26.00 20.16
CA THR A 89 -6.29 -24.95 19.36
C THR A 89 -7.27 -24.47 18.29
N MET A 90 -7.43 -23.16 18.18
CA MET A 90 -8.28 -22.53 17.17
C MET A 90 -7.41 -21.84 16.12
N GLU A 91 -7.64 -22.16 14.85
CA GLU A 91 -6.91 -21.58 13.72
C GLU A 91 -7.87 -20.94 12.73
N ARG A 92 -7.59 -19.70 12.34
CA ARG A 92 -8.34 -18.96 11.33
C ARG A 92 -7.37 -18.35 10.32
N GLY A 93 -7.40 -18.86 9.09
CA GLY A 93 -6.56 -18.41 7.99
C GLY A 93 -7.27 -17.46 7.01
N GLY A 94 -6.51 -16.97 6.04
CA GLY A 94 -7.03 -16.25 4.87
C GLY A 94 -7.59 -14.86 5.16
N LEU A 95 -7.19 -14.24 6.27
CA LEU A 95 -7.62 -12.89 6.64
C LEU A 95 -6.87 -11.87 5.78
N ILE A 96 -7.60 -11.04 5.04
CA ILE A 96 -7.00 -9.93 4.29
C ILE A 96 -6.96 -8.72 5.22
N LEU A 97 -5.78 -8.13 5.37
CA LEU A 97 -5.51 -6.99 6.24
C LEU A 97 -5.00 -5.80 5.40
N PRO A 98 -5.90 -4.88 4.99
CA PRO A 98 -5.53 -3.67 4.25
C PRO A 98 -4.83 -2.61 5.11
N VAL A 99 -4.08 -1.72 4.47
CA VAL A 99 -3.38 -0.61 5.16
C VAL A 99 -4.34 0.30 5.93
N GLY A 100 -3.94 0.71 7.14
CA GLY A 100 -4.66 1.68 7.95
C GLY A 100 -6.02 1.19 8.43
N THR A 101 -6.22 -0.14 8.49
CA THR A 101 -7.43 -0.79 9.00
C THR A 101 -7.15 -1.56 10.28
N THR A 102 -8.19 -1.67 11.13
CA THR A 102 -8.18 -2.55 12.30
C THR A 102 -9.20 -3.66 12.10
N LEU A 103 -8.69 -4.87 11.87
CA LEU A 103 -9.53 -6.05 11.66
C LEU A 103 -9.92 -6.65 13.02
N THR A 104 -11.21 -6.57 13.37
CA THR A 104 -11.71 -7.15 14.62
C THR A 104 -12.09 -8.62 14.45
N ILE A 105 -11.29 -9.52 15.01
CA ILE A 105 -11.48 -10.98 14.94
C ILE A 105 -11.78 -11.51 16.32
N ASN A 106 -13.06 -11.74 16.61
CA ASN A 106 -13.44 -12.48 17.82
C ASN A 106 -13.24 -13.97 17.59
N LEU A 107 -12.69 -14.65 18.60
CA LEU A 107 -12.37 -16.08 18.56
C LEU A 107 -13.11 -16.78 19.69
N THR A 108 -13.57 -18.00 19.42
CA THR A 108 -14.20 -18.86 20.42
C THR A 108 -13.38 -20.14 20.55
N LEU A 109 -12.95 -20.47 21.77
CA LEU A 109 -12.19 -21.67 22.08
C LEU A 109 -13.13 -22.72 22.70
N ALA A 110 -13.12 -23.93 22.15
CA ALA A 110 -13.83 -25.06 22.74
C ALA A 110 -12.96 -25.74 23.79
N VAL A 111 -13.58 -26.17 24.90
CA VAL A 111 -12.90 -26.96 25.92
C VAL A 111 -12.51 -28.32 25.34
N GLY A 112 -11.28 -28.76 25.54
CA GLY A 112 -10.83 -30.05 25.04
C GLY A 112 -9.32 -30.25 25.12
N ALA A 113 -8.88 -31.47 24.88
CA ALA A 113 -7.46 -31.80 24.83
C ALA A 113 -6.76 -31.05 23.68
N VAL A 114 -5.49 -30.71 23.90
CA VAL A 114 -4.64 -29.89 22.99
C VAL A 114 -4.53 -30.48 21.57
N GLU A 115 -4.82 -31.77 21.39
CA GLU A 115 -4.65 -32.48 20.10
C GLU A 115 -5.76 -32.20 19.07
N GLU A 116 -6.89 -31.61 19.44
CA GLU A 116 -7.94 -31.27 18.47
C GLU A 116 -7.82 -29.81 18.00
N THR A 117 -7.62 -29.62 16.70
CA THR A 117 -7.52 -28.29 16.05
C THR A 117 -8.81 -27.98 15.28
N ILE A 118 -9.36 -26.80 15.48
CA ILE A 118 -10.52 -26.30 14.71
C ILE A 118 -10.00 -25.30 13.68
N THR A 119 -10.18 -25.59 12.40
CA THR A 119 -9.86 -24.66 11.31
C THR A 119 -11.14 -24.04 10.78
N VAL A 120 -11.29 -22.73 10.92
CA VAL A 120 -12.41 -22.00 10.29
C VAL A 120 -11.96 -21.48 8.93
N VAL A 121 -12.51 -22.07 7.88
CA VAL A 121 -12.40 -21.60 6.50
C VAL A 121 -13.73 -20.92 6.16
N GLY A 122 -13.81 -19.61 6.32
CA GLY A 122 -15.05 -18.85 6.19
C GLY A 122 -14.84 -17.42 5.72
N GLU A 123 -15.30 -17.18 4.49
CA GLU A 123 -15.14 -16.01 3.63
C GLU A 123 -16.31 -15.02 3.82
N SER A 124 -15.99 -13.75 4.09
CA SER A 124 -16.82 -12.56 3.84
C SER A 124 -15.96 -11.33 4.15
N PRO A 125 -15.99 -10.24 3.36
CA PRO A 125 -15.19 -9.07 3.66
C PRO A 125 -15.61 -8.55 5.04
N LEU A 126 -14.67 -8.61 6.00
CA LEU A 126 -14.84 -7.92 7.26
C LEU A 126 -14.82 -6.43 6.94
N ILE A 127 -16.02 -5.84 6.88
CA ILE A 127 -16.18 -4.40 6.89
C ILE A 127 -15.66 -3.93 8.24
N ASP A 128 -14.78 -2.93 8.23
CA ASP A 128 -14.34 -2.26 9.44
C ASP A 128 -15.54 -1.47 10.00
N THR A 129 -16.23 -2.05 10.99
CA THR A 129 -17.35 -1.42 11.70
C THR A 129 -16.90 -0.43 12.76
N THR A 130 -15.59 -0.30 13.00
CA THR A 130 -15.03 0.58 14.03
C THR A 130 -14.68 1.96 13.49
N SER A 131 -14.61 2.11 12.16
CA SER A 131 -14.19 3.33 11.50
C SER A 131 -15.37 4.15 10.96
N ALA A 132 -15.34 5.47 11.21
CA ALA A 132 -16.25 6.44 10.59
C ALA A 132 -15.67 7.10 9.33
N ARG A 133 -14.49 6.66 8.87
CA ARG A 133 -13.74 7.29 7.78
C ARG A 133 -14.50 7.19 6.46
N VAL A 134 -14.47 8.26 5.67
CA VAL A 134 -14.97 8.25 4.29
C VAL A 134 -13.78 8.08 3.35
N GLY A 135 -13.70 6.91 2.72
CA GLY A 135 -12.55 6.50 1.95
C GLY A 135 -12.59 5.04 1.57
N GLY A 136 -11.50 4.55 0.99
CA GLY A 136 -11.36 3.15 0.62
C GLY A 136 -9.93 2.76 0.31
N ASN A 137 -9.71 1.44 0.22
CA ASN A 137 -8.46 0.83 -0.19
C ASN A 137 -8.66 0.26 -1.59
N ILE A 138 -7.69 0.50 -2.47
CA ILE A 138 -7.65 -0.08 -3.80
C ILE A 138 -6.45 -1.02 -3.84
N GLY A 139 -6.71 -2.30 -4.10
CA GLY A 139 -5.70 -3.34 -4.07
C GLY A 139 -4.89 -3.47 -5.37
N ALA A 140 -3.82 -4.26 -5.34
CA ALA A 140 -2.94 -4.52 -6.48
C ALA A 140 -3.64 -5.11 -7.71
N GLU A 141 -4.68 -5.92 -7.52
CA GLU A 141 -5.44 -6.52 -8.63
C GLU A 141 -6.28 -5.47 -9.35
N GLU A 142 -7.05 -4.68 -8.59
CA GLU A 142 -7.82 -3.56 -9.13
C GLU A 142 -6.91 -2.50 -9.79
N LEU A 143 -5.73 -2.23 -9.20
CA LEU A 143 -4.69 -1.38 -9.81
C LEU A 143 -4.21 -1.89 -11.17
N ALA A 144 -4.08 -3.21 -11.33
CA ALA A 144 -3.60 -3.83 -12.57
C ALA A 144 -4.69 -3.91 -13.65
N GLU A 145 -5.94 -4.07 -13.25
CA GLU A 145 -7.09 -4.17 -14.16
C GLU A 145 -7.64 -2.80 -14.57
N THR A 146 -7.40 -1.76 -13.76
CA THR A 146 -7.91 -0.41 -14.03
C THR A 146 -7.01 0.34 -15.00
N PRO A 147 -7.55 0.84 -16.14
CA PRO A 147 -6.78 1.69 -17.02
C PRO A 147 -6.36 3.00 -16.33
N ALA A 148 -5.07 3.16 -16.09
CA ALA A 148 -4.49 4.36 -15.50
C ALA A 148 -3.81 5.23 -16.56
N THR A 149 -4.32 6.45 -16.76
CA THR A 149 -3.69 7.42 -17.63
C THR A 149 -2.27 7.74 -17.13
N HIS A 150 -1.29 7.73 -18.03
CA HIS A 150 0.14 7.90 -17.71
C HIS A 150 0.70 6.91 -16.68
N ARG A 151 0.05 5.74 -16.50
CA ARG A 151 0.47 4.70 -15.54
C ARG A 151 0.68 5.26 -14.13
N ASN A 152 -0.20 6.16 -13.73
CA ASN A 152 -0.11 6.88 -12.48
C ASN A 152 -1.29 6.51 -11.56
N TYR A 153 -0.99 6.11 -10.31
CA TYR A 153 -2.03 5.71 -9.36
C TYR A 153 -2.97 6.86 -8.98
N PHE A 154 -2.54 8.12 -9.08
CA PHE A 154 -3.44 9.27 -8.89
C PHE A 154 -4.57 9.33 -9.93
N ALA A 155 -4.37 8.78 -11.12
CA ALA A 155 -5.42 8.68 -12.12
C ALA A 155 -6.55 7.73 -11.64
N ILE A 156 -6.20 6.69 -10.89
CA ILE A 156 -7.17 5.77 -10.29
C ILE A 156 -7.84 6.44 -9.08
N VAL A 157 -7.07 7.15 -8.25
CA VAL A 157 -7.63 7.96 -7.14
C VAL A 157 -8.68 8.96 -7.63
N SER A 158 -8.52 9.52 -8.83
CA SER A 158 -9.52 10.44 -9.42
C SER A 158 -10.81 9.81 -9.90
N GLN A 159 -10.92 8.48 -9.89
CA GLN A 159 -12.19 7.81 -10.12
C GLN A 159 -13.12 7.92 -8.90
N LEU A 160 -12.57 8.30 -7.72
CA LEU A 160 -13.36 8.56 -6.53
C LEU A 160 -14.17 9.87 -6.67
N PRO A 161 -15.44 9.90 -6.21
CA PRO A 161 -16.25 11.11 -6.24
C PRO A 161 -15.58 12.28 -5.52
N GLY A 162 -15.61 13.45 -6.16
CA GLY A 162 -15.07 14.69 -5.56
C GLY A 162 -13.54 14.80 -5.61
N VAL A 163 -12.86 13.93 -6.36
CA VAL A 163 -11.42 14.00 -6.64
C VAL A 163 -11.19 14.39 -8.10
N VAL A 164 -10.31 15.36 -8.33
CA VAL A 164 -9.88 15.77 -9.67
C VAL A 164 -8.37 15.63 -9.77
N PHE A 165 -7.89 14.80 -10.68
CA PHE A 165 -6.46 14.64 -10.95
C PHE A 165 -5.94 15.68 -11.95
N THR A 166 -4.86 16.34 -11.56
CA THR A 166 -4.10 17.26 -12.41
C THR A 166 -2.71 16.67 -12.64
N PRO A 167 -2.50 15.93 -13.75
CA PRO A 167 -1.21 15.36 -14.08
C PRO A 167 -0.18 16.46 -14.36
N SER A 168 1.06 16.25 -13.93
CA SER A 168 2.18 17.12 -14.28
C SER A 168 2.90 16.61 -15.53
N ASN A 169 3.02 17.49 -16.52
CA ASN A 169 3.66 17.21 -17.83
C ASN A 169 5.17 17.50 -17.84
N GLN A 170 5.74 17.89 -16.70
CA GLN A 170 7.16 18.17 -16.50
C GLN A 170 7.60 17.50 -15.19
N MET A 171 8.86 17.65 -14.80
CA MET A 171 9.41 17.20 -13.50
C MET A 171 8.73 17.85 -12.26
N GLY A 172 7.50 18.33 -12.39
CA GLY A 172 6.64 18.80 -11.31
C GLY A 172 5.76 17.68 -10.74
N ASN A 173 5.13 17.98 -9.62
CA ASN A 173 4.45 17.00 -8.80
C ASN A 173 3.05 16.68 -9.34
N ASP A 174 2.69 15.40 -9.38
CA ASP A 174 1.34 14.98 -9.70
C ASP A 174 0.40 15.34 -8.55
N THR A 175 -0.70 16.00 -8.86
CA THR A 175 -1.59 16.56 -7.83
C THR A 175 -3.03 16.16 -8.02
N ILE A 176 -3.76 16.15 -6.91
CA ILE A 176 -5.22 16.07 -6.92
C ILE A 176 -5.81 17.28 -6.23
N VAL A 177 -7.06 17.58 -6.57
CA VAL A 177 -7.95 18.46 -5.81
C VAL A 177 -9.02 17.54 -5.24
N ALA A 178 -9.24 17.58 -3.93
CA ALA A 178 -10.21 16.73 -3.25
C ALA A 178 -11.13 17.56 -2.35
N ALA A 179 -12.41 17.21 -2.31
CA ALA A 179 -13.40 17.83 -1.43
C ALA A 179 -13.45 19.39 -1.51
N GLY A 180 -13.14 19.95 -2.68
CA GLY A 180 -13.12 21.40 -2.91
C GLY A 180 -11.90 22.14 -2.32
N GLN A 181 -10.91 21.41 -1.78
CA GLN A 181 -9.67 21.98 -1.25
C GLN A 181 -8.59 22.10 -2.33
N THR A 182 -7.65 23.03 -2.14
CA THR A 182 -6.50 23.18 -3.05
C THR A 182 -5.62 21.94 -3.02
N SER A 183 -4.82 21.73 -4.07
CA SER A 183 -3.92 20.57 -4.12
C SER A 183 -2.88 20.55 -3.00
N GLN A 184 -2.57 21.71 -2.43
CA GLN A 184 -1.65 21.89 -1.31
C GLN A 184 -2.17 21.31 0.02
N ASN A 185 -3.48 21.09 0.10
CA ASN A 185 -4.14 20.63 1.31
C ASN A 185 -4.32 19.10 1.33
N ASN A 186 -3.62 18.37 0.46
CA ASN A 186 -3.59 16.92 0.49
C ASN A 186 -2.29 16.42 1.10
N ASN A 187 -2.38 15.31 1.84
CA ASN A 187 -1.22 14.59 2.31
C ASN A 187 -1.06 13.34 1.46
N VAL A 188 0.14 13.16 0.90
CA VAL A 188 0.50 11.96 0.17
C VAL A 188 1.66 11.31 0.92
N SER A 189 1.53 10.02 1.22
CA SER A 189 2.58 9.22 1.81
C SER A 189 2.84 7.95 0.98
N VAL A 190 4.07 7.45 1.05
CA VAL A 190 4.48 6.16 0.47
C VAL A 190 5.22 5.40 1.56
N ASP A 191 4.75 4.21 1.91
CA ASP A 191 5.28 3.38 3.00
C ASP A 191 5.44 4.15 4.32
N GLY A 192 4.51 5.10 4.55
CA GLY A 192 4.50 5.98 5.70
C GLY A 192 5.46 7.16 5.66
N GLY A 193 6.32 7.24 4.65
CA GLY A 193 7.13 8.41 4.38
C GLY A 193 6.27 9.51 3.75
N TYR A 194 6.38 10.74 4.26
CA TYR A 194 5.78 11.90 3.61
C TYR A 194 6.36 12.05 2.19
N ASN A 195 5.47 12.01 1.20
CA ASN A 195 5.79 12.10 -0.22
C ASN A 195 5.04 13.29 -0.84
N ALA A 196 5.19 14.47 -0.26
CA ALA A 196 4.69 15.70 -0.84
C ALA A 196 5.70 16.84 -0.68
N ASP A 197 5.51 17.89 -1.48
CA ASP A 197 6.39 19.05 -1.52
C ASP A 197 5.85 20.18 -0.62
N ASP A 198 6.64 20.57 0.38
CA ASP A 198 6.34 21.67 1.31
C ASP A 198 6.80 23.05 0.76
N ALA A 199 7.35 23.11 -0.47
CA ALA A 199 7.83 24.37 -1.04
C ALA A 199 6.67 25.34 -1.35
N LEU A 200 6.67 26.47 -0.62
CA LEU A 200 5.73 27.58 -0.80
C LEU A 200 5.63 28.01 -2.27
N GLY A 201 4.42 27.92 -2.83
CA GLY A 201 4.11 28.35 -4.20
C GLY A 201 4.20 27.27 -5.28
N THR A 202 4.53 26.03 -4.92
CA THR A 202 4.46 24.87 -5.83
C THR A 202 3.21 24.03 -5.56
N SER A 203 2.83 23.20 -6.54
CA SER A 203 1.76 22.22 -6.38
C SER A 203 2.25 21.13 -5.41
N ALA A 204 1.72 21.06 -4.18
CA ALA A 204 2.06 19.97 -3.27
C ALA A 204 1.46 18.68 -3.84
N GLY A 205 2.32 17.81 -4.35
CA GLY A 205 1.96 16.55 -4.98
C GLY A 205 3.06 15.54 -4.75
N ALA A 206 2.84 14.30 -5.21
CA ALA A 206 3.84 13.26 -5.10
C ALA A 206 5.15 13.64 -5.81
N GLN A 207 6.24 13.66 -5.04
CA GLN A 207 7.59 13.86 -5.59
C GLN A 207 8.17 12.53 -6.11
N VAL A 208 7.95 11.45 -5.37
CA VAL A 208 8.29 10.10 -5.77
C VAL A 208 7.13 9.51 -6.55
N ARG A 209 7.39 9.20 -7.83
CA ARG A 209 6.48 8.40 -8.66
C ARG A 209 6.83 6.93 -8.49
N THR A 210 5.92 6.21 -7.83
CA THR A 210 6.03 4.76 -7.66
C THR A 210 5.36 4.06 -8.84
N PRO A 211 6.04 3.13 -9.53
CA PRO A 211 5.42 2.34 -10.60
C PRO A 211 4.21 1.57 -10.08
N LEU A 212 3.15 1.48 -10.87
CA LEU A 212 1.91 0.78 -10.48
C LEU A 212 2.17 -0.66 -10.03
N GLU A 213 3.05 -1.38 -10.72
CA GLU A 213 3.38 -2.77 -10.42
C GLU A 213 4.11 -2.93 -9.08
N ALA A 214 4.72 -1.86 -8.56
CA ALA A 214 5.36 -1.82 -7.25
C ALA A 214 4.40 -1.48 -6.12
N ILE A 215 3.20 -0.98 -6.41
CA ILE A 215 2.19 -0.65 -5.39
C ILE A 215 1.41 -1.92 -5.04
N GLN A 216 1.33 -2.23 -3.75
CA GLN A 216 0.51 -3.30 -3.21
C GLN A 216 -0.93 -2.86 -3.04
N GLU A 217 -1.12 -1.68 -2.47
CA GLU A 217 -2.41 -1.05 -2.32
C GLU A 217 -2.21 0.45 -2.09
N PHE A 218 -3.27 1.22 -2.26
CA PHE A 218 -3.32 2.56 -1.72
C PHE A 218 -4.64 2.80 -1.00
N GLN A 219 -4.57 3.58 0.07
CA GLN A 219 -5.72 4.04 0.84
C GLN A 219 -5.94 5.51 0.54
N VAL A 220 -7.19 5.87 0.26
CA VAL A 220 -7.61 7.26 0.12
C VAL A 220 -8.65 7.57 1.17
N MET A 221 -8.44 8.64 1.92
CA MET A 221 -9.41 9.18 2.88
C MET A 221 -9.70 10.63 2.51
N THR A 222 -10.97 10.98 2.38
CA THR A 222 -11.41 12.34 1.98
C THR A 222 -12.15 13.07 3.09
N SER A 223 -12.62 12.36 4.12
CA SER A 223 -13.26 12.96 5.28
C SER A 223 -13.20 12.06 6.50
N MET A 224 -13.43 12.63 7.68
CA MET A 224 -13.52 11.93 8.98
C MET A 224 -12.31 11.04 9.28
N TYR A 225 -11.12 11.44 8.81
CA TYR A 225 -9.85 10.80 9.13
C TYR A 225 -9.35 11.25 10.49
N ASP A 226 -8.60 10.36 11.16
CA ASP A 226 -8.11 10.60 12.52
C ASP A 226 -6.98 11.64 12.58
N ALA A 227 -6.80 12.24 13.76
CA ALA A 227 -5.79 13.27 14.02
C ALA A 227 -4.33 12.78 13.85
N GLU A 228 -4.11 11.47 13.72
CA GLU A 228 -2.81 10.89 13.34
C GLU A 228 -2.35 11.36 11.95
N PHE A 229 -3.30 11.70 11.08
CA PHE A 229 -3.04 12.26 9.78
C PHE A 229 -3.05 13.80 9.87
N GLY A 230 -1.85 14.38 9.90
CA GLY A 230 -1.64 15.82 9.83
C GLY A 230 -1.45 16.33 8.39
N ARG A 231 -1.30 17.65 8.25
CA ARG A 231 -0.93 18.32 6.98
C ARG A 231 -1.92 18.10 5.82
N ALA A 232 -3.18 17.76 6.13
CA ALA A 232 -4.24 17.67 5.12
C ALA A 232 -5.55 18.28 5.64
N SER A 233 -6.24 19.00 4.76
CA SER A 233 -7.65 19.36 4.91
C SER A 233 -8.52 18.87 3.73
N GLY A 234 -7.91 18.35 2.66
CA GLY A 234 -8.55 17.79 1.47
C GLY A 234 -8.61 16.26 1.50
N ALA A 235 -7.55 15.60 1.03
CA ALA A 235 -7.45 14.15 1.06
C ALA A 235 -6.11 13.67 1.63
N ILE A 236 -6.15 12.48 2.21
CA ILE A 236 -4.96 11.71 2.57
C ILE A 236 -4.87 10.52 1.64
N ILE A 237 -3.70 10.34 1.05
CA ILE A 237 -3.39 9.22 0.17
C ILE A 237 -2.17 8.51 0.74
N ASN A 238 -2.36 7.26 1.15
CA ASN A 238 -1.29 6.42 1.66
C ASN A 238 -1.07 5.28 0.67
N ALA A 239 0.05 5.28 -0.04
CA ALA A 239 0.44 4.16 -0.89
C ALA A 239 1.36 3.21 -0.10
N VAL A 240 1.16 1.91 -0.27
CA VAL A 240 2.03 0.87 0.28
C VAL A 240 2.65 0.10 -0.87
N THR A 241 3.98 -0.03 -0.86
CA THR A 241 4.72 -0.81 -1.86
C THR A 241 4.72 -2.29 -1.52
N LYS A 242 4.85 -3.13 -2.55
CA LYS A 242 4.97 -4.57 -2.38
C LYS A 242 6.28 -4.91 -1.67
N ALA A 243 6.19 -5.86 -0.75
CA ALA A 243 7.35 -6.49 -0.13
C ALA A 243 7.71 -7.82 -0.81
N GLY A 244 8.90 -8.34 -0.51
CA GLY A 244 9.28 -9.68 -0.93
C GLY A 244 8.50 -10.75 -0.16
N THR A 245 8.23 -11.89 -0.81
CA THR A 245 7.51 -13.02 -0.21
C THR A 245 8.36 -14.28 -0.20
N ASN A 246 7.90 -15.36 0.41
CA ASN A 246 8.56 -16.67 0.32
C ASN A 246 8.56 -17.30 -1.07
N GLN A 247 7.86 -16.70 -2.04
CA GLN A 247 7.81 -17.13 -3.42
C GLN A 247 8.44 -16.06 -4.32
N PHE A 248 9.21 -16.51 -5.32
CA PHE A 248 9.69 -15.61 -6.36
C PHE A 248 8.51 -15.19 -7.23
N LYS A 249 8.23 -13.88 -7.28
CA LYS A 249 7.20 -13.28 -8.13
C LYS A 249 7.80 -12.06 -8.82
N GLY A 250 7.37 -11.80 -10.04
CA GLY A 250 7.82 -10.62 -10.78
C GLY A 250 6.99 -10.41 -12.03
N VAL A 251 7.03 -9.19 -12.54
CA VAL A 251 6.38 -8.82 -13.80
C VAL A 251 7.29 -7.87 -14.57
N VAL A 252 7.26 -8.00 -15.90
CA VAL A 252 7.86 -7.03 -16.82
C VAL A 252 6.74 -6.38 -17.62
N PHE A 253 6.87 -5.09 -17.88
CA PHE A 253 5.84 -4.33 -18.58
C PHE A 253 6.44 -3.39 -19.62
N GLY A 254 5.59 -3.02 -20.58
CA GLY A 254 5.91 -2.03 -21.61
C GLY A 254 4.65 -1.35 -22.13
N SER A 255 4.69 -0.04 -22.29
CA SER A 255 3.64 0.79 -22.87
C SER A 255 4.21 1.67 -23.97
N PHE A 256 3.42 1.86 -25.03
CA PHE A 256 3.77 2.74 -26.14
C PHE A 256 2.56 3.52 -26.62
N VAL A 257 2.68 4.84 -26.61
CA VAL A 257 1.69 5.75 -27.17
C VAL A 257 2.37 6.60 -28.25
N SER A 258 1.70 6.76 -29.38
CA SER A 258 2.17 7.63 -30.46
C SER A 258 1.04 8.41 -31.10
N ASN A 259 1.40 9.48 -31.81
CA ASN A 259 0.48 10.22 -32.67
C ASN A 259 -0.20 9.36 -33.76
N ARG A 260 0.26 8.14 -34.03
CA ARG A 260 -0.45 7.21 -34.95
C ARG A 260 -1.58 6.45 -34.26
N LEU A 261 -1.51 6.31 -32.93
CA LEU A 261 -2.46 5.57 -32.10
C LEU A 261 -3.54 6.48 -31.49
N THR A 262 -3.29 7.78 -31.41
CA THR A 262 -4.22 8.75 -30.80
C THR A 262 -5.09 9.45 -31.84
N ALA A 263 -6.18 10.08 -31.41
CA ALA A 263 -6.92 11.03 -32.24
C ALA A 263 -6.25 12.42 -32.22
N LYS A 264 -6.67 13.33 -33.11
CA LYS A 264 -6.27 14.75 -33.06
C LYS A 264 -7.12 15.44 -31.99
N ASP A 265 -6.48 16.22 -31.11
CA ASP A 265 -7.18 17.00 -30.10
C ASP A 265 -8.16 18.01 -30.73
N PHE A 266 -9.24 18.33 -30.01
CA PHE A 266 -10.30 19.23 -30.49
C PHE A 266 -9.77 20.61 -30.86
N LEU A 267 -8.93 21.23 -30.02
CA LEU A 267 -8.40 22.58 -30.25
C LEU A 267 -7.43 22.60 -31.43
N VAL A 268 -6.64 21.53 -31.59
CA VAL A 268 -5.72 21.38 -32.73
C VAL A 268 -6.53 21.21 -34.02
N LYS A 269 -7.66 20.51 -33.98
CA LYS A 269 -8.56 20.37 -35.14
C LYS A 269 -9.27 21.69 -35.47
N GLN A 270 -9.79 22.39 -34.47
CA GLN A 270 -10.50 23.67 -34.62
C GLN A 270 -9.61 24.76 -35.21
N ASN A 271 -8.36 24.85 -34.75
CA ASN A 271 -7.40 25.84 -35.24
C ASN A 271 -6.64 25.40 -36.50
N ASN A 272 -7.03 24.29 -37.13
CA ASN A 272 -6.37 23.71 -38.30
C ASN A 272 -4.84 23.51 -38.14
N LEU A 273 -4.39 23.21 -36.92
CA LEU A 273 -2.97 23.02 -36.61
C LEU A 273 -2.49 21.62 -36.98
N GLU A 274 -1.19 21.43 -37.18
CA GLU A 274 -0.64 20.10 -37.38
C GLU A 274 -0.78 19.24 -36.11
N LYS A 275 -1.03 17.93 -36.28
CA LYS A 275 -1.11 17.03 -35.13
C LYS A 275 0.27 16.87 -34.49
N PRO A 276 0.43 17.09 -33.17
CA PRO A 276 1.70 16.87 -32.49
C PRO A 276 2.22 15.44 -32.69
N THR A 277 3.51 15.30 -32.98
CA THR A 277 4.18 13.99 -33.12
C THR A 277 4.65 13.41 -31.78
N THR A 278 3.91 13.67 -30.71
CA THR A 278 4.26 13.21 -29.36
C THR A 278 4.28 11.69 -29.29
N THR A 279 5.32 11.14 -28.66
CA THR A 279 5.43 9.71 -28.36
C THR A 279 5.85 9.50 -26.92
N GLN A 280 5.26 8.51 -26.26
CA GLN A 280 5.60 8.08 -24.91
C GLN A 280 5.95 6.59 -24.94
N ARG A 281 7.03 6.22 -24.25
CA ARG A 281 7.54 4.86 -24.13
C ARG A 281 7.87 4.58 -22.68
N ASP A 282 7.12 3.69 -22.08
CA ASP A 282 7.34 3.27 -20.70
C ASP A 282 7.69 1.80 -20.70
N TRP A 283 8.67 1.41 -19.90
CA TRP A 283 9.00 0.00 -19.70
C TRP A 283 9.65 -0.18 -18.35
N GLY A 284 9.57 -1.40 -17.85
CA GLY A 284 10.08 -1.69 -16.53
C GLY A 284 9.77 -3.09 -16.09
N GLY A 285 10.02 -3.32 -14.82
CA GLY A 285 9.66 -4.56 -14.17
C GLY A 285 9.94 -4.54 -12.68
N VAL A 286 9.31 -5.49 -12.01
CA VAL A 286 9.50 -5.73 -10.59
C VAL A 286 9.82 -7.19 -10.36
N ILE A 287 10.59 -7.48 -9.32
CA ILE A 287 10.88 -8.83 -8.86
C ILE A 287 11.04 -8.84 -7.35
N GLY A 288 10.45 -9.84 -6.70
CA GLY A 288 10.60 -10.05 -5.26
C GLY A 288 10.66 -11.54 -4.93
N GLY A 289 11.19 -11.84 -3.75
CA GLY A 289 11.34 -13.21 -3.28
C GLY A 289 12.11 -13.31 -1.97
N PRO A 290 12.38 -14.54 -1.48
CA PRO A 290 13.08 -14.75 -0.23
C PRO A 290 14.60 -14.63 -0.42
N ILE A 291 15.27 -13.95 0.51
CA ILE A 291 16.71 -14.11 0.76
C ILE A 291 16.89 -15.32 1.70
N VAL A 292 16.12 -15.32 2.80
CA VAL A 292 16.00 -16.43 3.74
C VAL A 292 14.51 -16.63 4.02
N ARG A 293 13.99 -17.81 3.67
CA ARG A 293 12.56 -18.12 3.87
C ARG A 293 12.14 -17.87 5.33
N ASN A 294 10.96 -17.29 5.51
CA ASN A 294 10.36 -16.94 6.79
C ASN A 294 11.13 -15.91 7.63
N LYS A 295 12.15 -15.24 7.07
CA LYS A 295 13.01 -14.33 7.85
C LYS A 295 13.42 -13.06 7.12
N ALA A 296 13.82 -13.18 5.85
CA ALA A 296 14.32 -12.06 5.09
C ALA A 296 13.93 -12.19 3.62
N HIS A 297 13.43 -11.11 3.06
CA HIS A 297 12.90 -11.05 1.70
C HIS A 297 13.43 -9.80 1.01
N PHE A 298 13.41 -9.80 -0.32
CA PHE A 298 13.78 -8.65 -1.13
C PHE A 298 12.66 -8.31 -2.12
N PHE A 299 12.60 -7.03 -2.49
CA PHE A 299 11.78 -6.54 -3.58
C PHE A 299 12.56 -5.48 -4.36
N PHE A 300 12.50 -5.55 -5.68
CA PHE A 300 13.17 -4.63 -6.59
C PHE A 300 12.17 -4.14 -7.63
N SER A 301 12.20 -2.83 -7.90
CA SER A 301 11.36 -2.19 -8.91
C SER A 301 12.19 -1.25 -9.77
N LEU A 302 11.94 -1.28 -11.07
CA LEU A 302 12.52 -0.37 -12.04
C LEU A 302 11.45 0.05 -13.05
N GLU A 303 11.34 1.35 -13.28
CA GLU A 303 10.56 1.91 -14.38
C GLU A 303 11.40 2.96 -15.11
N ARG A 304 11.23 2.98 -16.43
CA ARG A 304 11.80 3.97 -17.32
C ARG A 304 10.71 4.52 -18.23
N GLN A 305 10.41 5.79 -18.01
CA GLN A 305 9.57 6.60 -18.88
C GLN A 305 10.44 7.44 -19.83
N VAL A 306 10.10 7.43 -21.12
CA VAL A 306 10.74 8.23 -22.17
C VAL A 306 9.65 8.98 -22.94
N ASP A 307 9.54 10.27 -22.63
CA ASP A 307 8.61 11.17 -23.28
C ASP A 307 9.34 12.00 -24.34
N ASN A 308 8.83 11.95 -25.57
CA ASN A 308 9.22 12.89 -26.63
C ASN A 308 8.04 13.82 -26.91
N PRO A 309 7.88 14.90 -26.14
CA PRO A 309 6.84 15.88 -26.37
C PRO A 309 7.16 16.68 -27.63
N ASN A 310 6.32 16.60 -28.67
CA ASN A 310 6.40 17.55 -29.76
C ASN A 310 5.63 18.80 -29.35
N ARG A 311 6.34 19.77 -28.78
CA ARG A 311 5.78 21.10 -28.49
C ARG A 311 5.72 21.86 -29.80
N THR A 312 4.52 22.05 -30.35
CA THR A 312 4.32 23.04 -31.41
C THR A 312 4.73 24.40 -30.84
N GLY A 313 5.86 24.96 -31.27
CA GLY A 313 6.42 26.22 -30.76
C GLY A 313 5.61 27.47 -31.11
N ILE A 314 4.32 27.31 -31.42
CA ILE A 314 3.39 28.37 -31.76
C ILE A 314 2.50 28.57 -30.54
N PHE A 315 2.87 29.55 -29.71
CA PHE A 315 1.96 30.13 -28.72
C PHE A 315 1.21 31.29 -29.39
N PRO A 316 -0.11 31.44 -29.20
CA PRO A 316 -0.83 32.66 -29.57
C PRO A 316 -0.37 33.86 -28.74
#